data_AF-A0A3Q0KFY2-F1
#
_entry.id   AF-A0A3Q0KFY2-F1
#
_cell.length_a   1.000
_cell.length_b   1.000
_cell.length_c   1.000
_cell.angle_alpha   90.00
_cell.angle_beta   90.00
_cell.angle_gamma   90.00
#
_symmetry.space_group_name_H-M   'P 1'
#
loop_
_entity.id
_entity.type
_entity.pdbx_description
1 polymer ?
#
loop_
_entity_poly.entity_id
_entity_poly.type
_entity_poly.pdbx_seq_one_letter_code
_entity_poly.pdbx_strand_id
1 'polypeptide(L)'
;MLPLENNNNSHNTLINDQRSATDKLAYNCPHIIQMKEPSKIVKKVSILEIICDTFSIRGVARMKRGPPFLRGLWFCFVLIMTVGLLLTTYLLVQDYLVYDVSVNIHVELDAKSPFPALTICHHHPFSQNAYHLWRNGDVMSPSIFNKHMRNLTHKFLMDNDVDAAETLYQYDSLSIYYQNLKAIDAYRLGHDTTAFLNCMRRVNHTMQIEDNCMHMDGFQIRKFSHHTYFNCHTFEPKTKVEAEDTDTIALIVSLGTDPNYSNQEQAFLVDLFEMARGLRVVVHEPGTYPDLEREGLHVEPGKLNEINYQPVLWKRLNTPQNPCRAEFIDRNPELASITDHKLPRLTGLDFAYAYNDLNVSYRYTQSQCILFHQQKDIIKECGCQYIYNPRPQYPSSNLPYCGSILEGDFDILALAKRIQCLTSGPLNVTVKSQYESTLCHPRCRYYTYESTISVTTWRAVDWQLHWLRQLNRAFKSMQYDVKINGEDWNITQSNGFHRWKEFL
;
A
#
# COMPACT_ATOMS: atom_id res chain seq x y z
N MET A 1 -27.62 -27.51 1.40
CA MET A 1 -28.93 -27.36 2.04
C MET A 1 -29.65 -26.19 1.34
N LEU A 2 -30.85 -26.47 0.83
CA LEU A 2 -31.72 -25.63 -0.01
C LEU A 2 -32.29 -24.39 0.75
N PRO A 3 -32.89 -23.39 0.07
CA PRO A 3 -32.40 -22.00 0.00
C PRO A 3 -33.47 -20.99 0.48
N LEU A 4 -33.23 -19.67 0.36
CA LEU A 4 -34.31 -18.68 0.18
C LEU A 4 -33.81 -17.39 -0.50
N GLU A 5 -34.54 -17.00 -1.54
CA GLU A 5 -34.32 -15.93 -2.52
C GLU A 5 -34.78 -14.53 -2.07
N ASN A 6 -34.40 -13.55 -2.93
CA ASN A 6 -35.09 -12.29 -3.25
C ASN A 6 -34.98 -11.13 -2.22
N ASN A 7 -34.84 -9.86 -2.60
CA ASN A 7 -35.03 -9.19 -3.89
C ASN A 7 -34.30 -7.83 -3.88
N ASN A 8 -33.75 -7.43 -5.03
CA ASN A 8 -33.43 -6.03 -5.35
C ASN A 8 -34.72 -5.23 -5.53
N ASN A 9 -34.74 -3.94 -5.12
CA ASN A 9 -35.23 -2.83 -5.95
C ASN A 9 -35.09 -1.46 -5.24
N SER A 10 -34.31 -0.60 -5.90
CA SER A 10 -34.50 0.84 -6.14
C SER A 10 -35.59 1.57 -5.34
N HIS A 11 -35.21 2.70 -4.71
CA HIS A 11 -35.73 4.01 -5.11
C HIS A 11 -34.94 5.17 -4.46
N ASN A 12 -34.33 5.98 -5.33
CA ASN A 12 -33.97 7.37 -5.05
C ASN A 12 -35.24 8.19 -4.86
N THR A 13 -35.32 8.99 -3.79
CA THR A 13 -36.17 10.19 -3.77
C THR A 13 -35.55 11.28 -2.91
N LEU A 14 -35.40 12.43 -3.56
CA LEU A 14 -34.91 13.70 -3.06
C LEU A 14 -35.66 14.19 -1.80
N ILE A 15 -34.88 14.69 -0.86
CA ILE A 15 -35.30 15.53 0.26
C ILE A 15 -35.44 16.95 -0.26
N ASN A 16 -36.67 17.49 -0.28
CA ASN A 16 -36.91 18.94 -0.25
C ASN A 16 -38.33 19.21 0.30
N ASP A 17 -38.36 20.17 1.24
CA ASP A 17 -39.50 20.97 1.70
C ASP A 17 -40.74 20.28 2.29
N GLN A 18 -40.74 20.13 3.61
CA GLN A 18 -41.96 20.22 4.43
C GLN A 18 -41.74 21.19 5.61
N ARG A 19 -41.89 22.48 5.32
CA ARG A 19 -42.11 23.55 6.29
C ARG A 19 -43.43 24.21 5.91
N SER A 20 -44.52 23.84 6.58
CA SER A 20 -45.84 24.52 6.63
C SER A 20 -46.99 23.49 6.68
N ALA A 21 -47.18 22.84 7.82
CA ALA A 21 -48.35 22.00 8.08
C ALA A 21 -48.81 22.11 9.54
N THR A 22 -48.93 23.34 10.06
CA THR A 22 -49.54 23.61 11.37
C THR A 22 -50.21 24.99 11.35
N ASP A 23 -51.11 25.23 10.40
CA ASP A 23 -51.99 26.42 10.37
C ASP A 23 -53.13 26.11 9.40
N LYS A 24 -54.24 25.54 9.90
CA LYS A 24 -55.58 25.44 9.26
C LYS A 24 -56.43 24.37 9.97
N LEU A 25 -56.80 24.61 11.24
CA LEU A 25 -57.82 23.80 11.90
C LEU A 25 -58.43 24.54 13.10
N ALA A 26 -59.17 25.63 12.83
CA ALA A 26 -60.21 26.17 13.71
C ALA A 26 -60.78 27.48 13.15
N TYR A 27 -61.66 27.39 12.15
CA TYR A 27 -62.62 28.46 11.86
C TYR A 27 -63.90 27.79 11.36
N ASN A 28 -65.04 28.29 11.84
CA ASN A 28 -66.44 27.92 11.53
C ASN A 28 -67.09 26.84 12.41
N CYS A 29 -67.85 27.29 13.42
CA CYS A 29 -69.31 27.11 13.42
C CYS A 29 -69.99 28.05 14.46
N PRO A 30 -70.98 28.87 14.07
CA PRO A 30 -71.72 29.78 14.95
C PRO A 30 -73.07 29.18 15.44
N HIS A 31 -73.70 29.91 16.37
CA HIS A 31 -75.03 29.74 17.00
C HIS A 31 -75.10 28.87 18.27
N ILE A 32 -75.46 29.51 19.40
CA ILE A 32 -76.74 29.30 20.11
C ILE A 32 -76.89 30.38 21.22
N ILE A 33 -77.78 31.32 20.93
CA ILE A 33 -78.89 31.88 21.74
C ILE A 33 -78.65 32.29 23.20
N GLN A 34 -79.01 33.55 23.44
CA GLN A 34 -79.10 34.28 24.70
C GLN A 34 -79.96 33.59 25.77
N MET A 35 -79.45 33.55 27.01
CA MET A 35 -80.26 33.71 28.22
C MET A 35 -79.53 34.65 29.19
N LYS A 36 -80.30 35.60 29.72
CA LYS A 36 -79.91 36.75 30.52
C LYS A 36 -80.04 36.37 32.00
N GLU A 37 -78.96 36.41 32.77
CA GLU A 37 -79.02 36.57 34.23
C GLU A 37 -77.78 37.32 34.77
N PRO A 38 -77.92 38.15 35.81
CA PRO A 38 -76.97 39.21 36.14
C PRO A 38 -75.90 38.79 37.16
N SER A 39 -74.78 39.52 37.15
CA SER A 39 -73.84 39.72 38.27
C SER A 39 -73.14 38.50 38.87
N LYS A 40 -72.01 38.08 38.28
CA LYS A 40 -70.89 37.50 39.05
C LYS A 40 -69.57 38.04 38.52
N ILE A 41 -68.78 38.60 39.44
CA ILE A 41 -67.44 39.15 39.23
C ILE A 41 -66.56 38.08 38.58
N VAL A 42 -66.29 38.23 37.28
CA VAL A 42 -65.36 37.36 36.54
C VAL A 42 -63.94 37.69 37.03
N LYS A 43 -63.40 36.84 37.91
CA LYS A 43 -61.96 36.85 38.23
C LYS A 43 -61.20 36.61 36.93
N LYS A 44 -60.33 37.55 36.55
CA LYS A 44 -59.34 37.38 35.47
C LYS A 44 -58.48 36.16 35.81
N VAL A 45 -58.83 35.00 35.25
CA VAL A 45 -57.93 33.84 35.20
C VAL A 45 -56.82 34.22 34.23
N SER A 46 -55.59 34.30 34.73
CA SER A 46 -54.46 34.64 33.87
C SER A 46 -54.20 33.49 32.91
N ILE A 47 -53.89 33.77 31.65
CA ILE A 47 -53.49 32.76 30.65
C ILE A 47 -52.35 31.88 31.18
N LEU A 48 -51.46 32.46 31.98
CA LEU A 48 -50.37 31.75 32.67
C LEU A 48 -50.87 30.63 33.60
N GLU A 49 -52.02 30.81 34.24
CA GLU A 49 -52.61 29.81 35.12
C GLU A 49 -53.17 28.60 34.37
N ILE A 50 -53.71 28.80 33.17
CA ILE A 50 -54.21 27.74 32.30
C ILE A 50 -53.01 26.98 31.69
N ILE A 51 -51.98 27.72 31.28
CA ILE A 51 -50.72 27.19 30.74
C ILE A 51 -50.02 26.30 31.78
N CYS A 52 -49.87 26.75 33.03
CA CYS A 52 -49.21 25.94 34.07
C CYS A 52 -49.99 24.69 34.48
N ASP A 53 -51.32 24.67 34.34
CA ASP A 53 -52.15 23.49 34.61
C ASP A 53 -52.24 22.53 33.40
N THR A 54 -51.89 22.97 32.19
CA THR A 54 -51.94 22.17 30.94
C THR A 54 -50.57 21.69 30.45
N PHE A 55 -49.48 22.26 30.94
CA PHE A 55 -48.13 21.85 30.55
C PHE A 55 -47.80 20.42 30.97
N SER A 56 -47.22 19.64 30.05
CA SER A 56 -46.76 18.27 30.27
C SER A 56 -45.49 18.16 31.12
N ILE A 57 -44.84 19.30 31.41
CA ILE A 57 -43.60 19.36 32.20
C ILE A 57 -43.93 19.04 33.67
N ARG A 58 -43.42 17.90 34.14
CA ARG A 58 -43.57 17.49 35.54
C ARG A 58 -42.96 18.56 36.47
N GLY A 59 -43.74 18.97 37.47
CA GLY A 59 -43.33 19.97 38.47
C GLY A 59 -43.91 21.37 38.22
N VAL A 60 -44.20 21.75 36.97
CA VAL A 60 -44.76 23.08 36.64
C VAL A 60 -46.15 23.28 37.26
N ALA A 61 -47.02 22.27 37.19
CA ALA A 61 -48.34 22.32 37.83
C ALA A 61 -48.25 22.45 39.38
N ARG A 62 -47.15 21.99 39.99
CA ARG A 62 -46.92 22.07 41.45
C ARG A 62 -46.37 23.42 41.90
N MET A 63 -45.81 24.23 41.00
CA MET A 63 -45.39 25.61 41.30
C MET A 63 -46.57 26.53 41.66
N LYS A 64 -47.79 26.16 41.23
CA LYS A 64 -49.03 26.91 41.51
C LYS A 64 -49.73 26.47 42.80
N ARG A 65 -49.57 25.21 43.20
CA ARG A 65 -50.32 24.60 44.31
C ARG A 65 -49.46 24.43 45.56
N GLY A 66 -49.91 24.98 46.69
CA GLY A 66 -49.26 24.80 47.99
C GLY A 66 -48.74 26.09 48.65
N PRO A 67 -48.23 26.01 49.90
CA PRO A 67 -47.62 27.13 50.62
C PRO A 67 -46.39 27.69 49.89
N PRO A 68 -46.03 28.97 50.10
CA PRO A 68 -44.96 29.65 49.37
C PRO A 68 -43.61 28.92 49.46
N PHE A 69 -43.33 28.27 50.59
CA PHE A 69 -42.14 27.44 50.78
C PHE A 69 -42.08 26.25 49.79
N LEU A 70 -43.17 25.48 49.66
CA LEU A 70 -43.21 24.34 48.74
C LEU A 70 -43.17 24.79 47.28
N ARG A 71 -43.75 25.94 46.94
CA ARG A 71 -43.65 26.52 45.59
C ARG A 71 -42.20 26.86 45.24
N GLY A 72 -41.46 27.47 46.17
CA GLY A 72 -40.03 27.73 46.01
C GLY A 72 -39.23 26.45 45.81
N LEU A 73 -39.50 25.41 46.60
CA LEU A 73 -38.84 24.11 46.45
C LEU A 73 -39.12 23.47 45.08
N TRP A 74 -40.37 23.49 44.60
CA TRP A 74 -40.72 22.99 43.26
C TRP A 74 -40.06 23.81 42.15
N PHE A 75 -40.01 25.15 42.28
CA PHE A 75 -39.32 26.01 41.32
C PHE A 75 -37.82 25.68 41.26
N CYS A 76 -37.14 25.60 42.41
CA CYS A 76 -35.73 25.20 42.47
C CYS A 76 -35.52 23.80 41.89
N PHE A 77 -36.40 22.84 42.18
CA PHE A 77 -36.32 21.49 41.62
C PHE A 77 -36.45 21.48 40.10
N VAL A 78 -37.47 22.14 39.54
CA VAL A 78 -37.67 22.25 38.08
C VAL A 78 -36.49 22.97 37.43
N LEU A 79 -35.98 24.05 38.03
CA LEU A 79 -34.82 24.78 37.55
C LEU A 79 -33.55 23.90 37.54
N ILE A 80 -33.24 23.23 38.65
CA ILE A 80 -32.09 22.33 38.77
C ILE A 80 -32.19 21.19 37.75
N MET A 81 -33.36 20.55 37.61
CA MET A 81 -33.56 19.48 36.65
C MET A 81 -33.46 19.97 35.19
N THR A 82 -33.95 21.18 34.91
CA THR A 82 -33.84 21.78 33.57
C THR A 82 -32.38 22.11 33.24
N VAL A 83 -31.63 22.70 34.18
CA VAL A 83 -30.19 22.95 34.02
C VAL A 83 -29.42 21.63 33.86
N GLY A 84 -29.74 20.62 34.66
CA GLY A 84 -29.15 19.28 34.55
C GLY A 84 -29.42 18.65 33.18
N LEU A 85 -30.65 18.74 32.68
CA LEU A 85 -31.02 18.23 31.35
C LEU A 85 -30.29 18.97 30.22
N LEU A 86 -30.19 20.30 30.30
CA LEU A 86 -29.46 21.09 29.31
C LEU A 86 -27.97 20.72 29.29
N LEU A 87 -27.37 20.56 30.47
CA LEU A 87 -25.97 20.16 30.60
C LEU A 87 -25.72 18.75 30.05
N THR A 88 -26.53 17.76 30.43
CA THR A 88 -26.36 16.39 29.94
C THR A 88 -26.61 16.26 28.44
N THR A 89 -27.58 17.01 27.91
CA THR A 89 -27.84 17.05 26.47
C THR A 89 -26.66 17.70 25.73
N TYR A 90 -26.11 18.80 26.26
CA TYR A 90 -24.93 19.45 25.69
C TYR A 90 -23.73 18.50 25.65
N LEU A 91 -23.45 17.78 26.75
CA LEU A 91 -22.36 16.80 26.80
C LEU A 91 -22.59 15.66 25.81
N LEU A 92 -23.81 15.12 25.72
CA LEU A 92 -24.13 14.05 24.77
C LEU A 92 -23.95 14.49 23.31
N VAL A 93 -24.34 15.72 22.98
CA VAL A 93 -24.12 16.29 21.65
C VAL A 93 -22.63 16.50 21.39
N GLN A 94 -21.87 16.98 22.37
CA GLN A 94 -20.43 17.13 22.27
C GLN A 94 -19.75 15.77 21.99
N ASP A 95 -20.10 14.74 22.76
CA ASP A 95 -19.59 13.37 22.58
C ASP A 95 -19.97 12.80 21.19
N TYR A 96 -21.21 13.04 20.74
CA TYR A 96 -21.64 12.64 19.39
C TYR A 96 -20.83 13.33 18.29
N LEU A 97 -20.52 14.61 18.45
CA LEU A 97 -19.73 15.40 17.49
C LEU A 97 -18.22 15.11 17.56
N VAL A 98 -17.75 14.34 18.54
CA VAL A 98 -16.38 13.80 18.53
C VAL A 98 -16.23 12.68 17.49
N TYR A 99 -17.32 12.06 17.03
CA TYR A 99 -17.26 10.93 16.09
C TYR A 99 -16.37 9.78 16.58
N ASP A 100 -16.46 9.46 17.88
CA ASP A 100 -15.70 8.36 18.47
C ASP A 100 -16.11 7.01 17.84
N VAL A 101 -15.13 6.12 17.66
CA VAL A 101 -15.28 4.85 16.94
C VAL A 101 -14.81 3.67 17.77
N SER A 102 -15.56 2.56 17.73
CA SER A 102 -15.15 1.31 18.37
C SER A 102 -14.44 0.38 17.39
N VAL A 103 -13.41 -0.32 17.87
CA VAL A 103 -12.67 -1.33 17.09
C VAL A 103 -13.27 -2.69 17.39
N ASN A 104 -13.78 -3.37 16.35
CA ASN A 104 -14.29 -4.73 16.45
C ASN A 104 -13.34 -5.68 15.71
N ILE A 105 -12.84 -6.69 16.42
CA ILE A 105 -11.95 -7.72 15.87
C ILE A 105 -12.78 -8.99 15.69
N HIS A 106 -12.78 -9.51 14.46
CA HIS A 106 -13.46 -10.75 14.12
C HIS A 106 -12.49 -11.67 13.38
N VAL A 107 -12.55 -12.95 13.72
CA VAL A 107 -11.83 -14.00 12.98
C VAL A 107 -12.85 -14.70 12.11
N GLU A 108 -12.77 -14.47 10.80
CA GLU A 108 -13.61 -15.16 9.82
C GLU A 108 -12.97 -16.53 9.52
N LEU A 109 -13.43 -17.57 10.22
CA LEU A 109 -13.02 -18.96 9.94
C LEU A 109 -13.62 -19.39 8.59
N ASP A 110 -12.86 -20.18 7.82
CA ASP A 110 -13.21 -20.69 6.47
C ASP A 110 -13.42 -19.63 5.37
N ALA A 111 -13.21 -18.35 5.66
CA ALA A 111 -13.24 -17.32 4.62
C ALA A 111 -12.01 -17.42 3.73
N LYS A 112 -12.22 -17.53 2.41
CA LYS A 112 -11.13 -17.41 1.44
C LYS A 112 -10.49 -16.02 1.56
N SER A 113 -9.19 -15.99 1.76
CA SER A 113 -8.41 -14.75 1.79
C SER A 113 -7.58 -14.65 0.50
N PRO A 114 -7.42 -13.43 -0.06
CA PRO A 114 -6.66 -13.28 -1.29
C PRO A 114 -5.18 -13.52 -1.04
N PHE A 115 -4.58 -14.42 -1.83
CA PHE A 115 -3.15 -14.69 -1.84
C PHE A 115 -2.36 -13.38 -2.08
N PRO A 116 -1.32 -13.10 -1.28
CA PRO A 116 -0.54 -11.86 -1.36
C PRO A 116 0.33 -11.78 -2.61
N ALA A 117 0.90 -10.61 -2.85
CA ALA A 117 2.07 -10.48 -3.71
C ALA A 117 3.36 -10.79 -2.93
N LEU A 118 4.31 -11.45 -3.61
CA LEU A 118 5.61 -11.82 -3.07
C LEU A 118 6.70 -11.10 -3.85
N THR A 119 7.36 -10.13 -3.23
CA THR A 119 8.52 -9.45 -3.81
C THR A 119 9.81 -10.10 -3.37
N ILE A 120 10.71 -10.35 -4.32
CA ILE A 120 12.00 -11.01 -4.10
C ILE A 120 13.11 -10.15 -4.71
N CYS A 121 14.12 -9.88 -3.90
CA CYS A 121 15.33 -9.16 -4.26
C CYS A 121 16.55 -9.98 -3.83
N HIS A 122 17.61 -10.01 -4.63
CA HIS A 122 18.87 -10.63 -4.24
C HIS A 122 19.70 -9.67 -3.39
N HIS A 123 20.30 -10.16 -2.30
CA HIS A 123 21.22 -9.34 -1.53
C HIS A 123 22.47 -8.94 -2.33
N HIS A 124 23.00 -9.87 -3.13
CA HIS A 124 24.00 -9.54 -4.13
C HIS A 124 23.28 -9.08 -5.41
N PRO A 125 23.36 -7.79 -5.79
CA PRO A 125 22.50 -7.21 -6.81
C PRO A 125 22.88 -7.64 -8.24
N PHE A 126 24.13 -8.07 -8.45
CA PHE A 126 24.69 -8.22 -9.79
C PHE A 126 24.48 -9.63 -10.37
N SER A 127 24.04 -9.68 -11.62
CA SER A 127 23.92 -10.93 -12.37
C SER A 127 25.24 -11.35 -13.01
N GLN A 128 25.31 -12.57 -13.51
CA GLN A 128 26.45 -13.03 -14.31
C GLN A 128 26.73 -12.10 -15.52
N ASN A 129 25.67 -11.53 -16.12
CA ASN A 129 25.78 -10.59 -17.23
C ASN A 129 26.53 -9.31 -16.85
N ALA A 130 26.43 -8.85 -15.59
CA ALA A 130 27.16 -7.68 -15.11
C ALA A 130 28.67 -7.79 -15.32
N TYR A 131 29.25 -8.96 -14.99
CA TYR A 131 30.68 -9.23 -15.20
C TYR A 131 31.09 -9.22 -16.68
N HIS A 132 30.19 -9.58 -17.59
CA HIS A 132 30.44 -9.48 -19.03
C HIS A 132 30.46 -8.01 -19.47
N LEU A 133 29.48 -7.22 -19.02
CA LEU A 133 29.38 -5.79 -19.33
C LEU A 133 30.58 -4.99 -18.82
N TRP A 134 31.03 -5.28 -17.60
CA TRP A 134 32.21 -4.65 -17.03
C TRP A 134 33.50 -5.07 -17.74
N ARG A 135 33.62 -6.33 -18.18
CA ARG A 135 34.82 -6.81 -18.91
C ARG A 135 34.94 -6.14 -20.28
N ASN A 136 33.82 -5.89 -20.92
CA ASN A 136 33.76 -5.24 -22.23
C ASN A 136 33.86 -3.71 -22.16
N GLY A 137 33.74 -3.12 -20.96
CA GLY A 137 33.71 -1.67 -20.78
C GLY A 137 32.39 -1.01 -21.22
N ASP A 138 31.32 -1.79 -21.39
CA ASP A 138 30.00 -1.31 -21.81
C ASP A 138 29.33 -0.48 -20.69
N VAL A 139 29.63 -0.83 -19.44
CA VAL A 139 29.12 -0.17 -18.22
C VAL A 139 30.29 0.00 -17.25
N MET A 140 30.35 1.13 -16.55
CA MET A 140 31.34 1.38 -15.51
C MET A 140 31.25 0.29 -14.43
N SER A 141 32.37 -0.33 -14.05
CA SER A 141 32.38 -1.30 -12.97
C SER A 141 32.43 -0.63 -11.59
N PRO A 142 31.95 -1.29 -10.52
CA PRO A 142 32.12 -0.83 -9.16
C PRO A 142 33.58 -0.44 -8.88
N SER A 143 34.56 -1.29 -9.18
CA SER A 143 35.99 -0.97 -8.97
C SER A 143 36.44 0.35 -9.60
N ILE A 144 35.94 0.67 -10.80
CA ILE A 144 36.27 1.93 -11.49
C ILE A 144 35.61 3.10 -10.77
N PHE A 145 34.34 2.95 -10.38
CA PHE A 145 33.60 3.94 -9.61
C PHE A 145 34.26 4.20 -8.24
N ASN A 146 34.54 3.15 -7.46
CA ASN A 146 35.20 3.27 -6.15
C ASN A 146 36.57 3.96 -6.28
N LYS A 147 37.36 3.63 -7.32
CA LYS A 147 38.65 4.29 -7.58
C LYS A 147 38.47 5.77 -7.90
N HIS A 148 37.43 6.14 -8.65
CA HIS A 148 37.10 7.53 -8.91
C HIS A 148 36.76 8.27 -7.60
N MET A 149 35.90 7.70 -6.76
CA MET A 149 35.55 8.27 -5.46
C MET A 149 36.77 8.45 -4.55
N ARG A 150 37.65 7.45 -4.45
CA ARG A 150 38.89 7.53 -3.66
C ARG A 150 39.85 8.61 -4.19
N ASN A 151 39.97 8.75 -5.50
CA ASN A 151 40.79 9.81 -6.09
C ASN A 151 40.22 11.21 -5.80
N LEU A 152 38.89 11.36 -5.83
CA LEU A 152 38.22 12.61 -5.45
C LEU A 152 38.46 12.91 -3.97
N THR A 153 38.20 11.97 -3.07
CA THR A 153 38.49 12.11 -1.63
C THR A 153 39.95 12.49 -1.40
N HIS A 154 40.90 11.85 -2.09
CA HIS A 154 42.32 12.16 -1.99
C HIS A 154 42.65 13.60 -2.43
N LYS A 155 41.98 14.11 -3.49
CA LYS A 155 42.15 15.50 -3.93
C LYS A 155 41.74 16.49 -2.82
N PHE A 156 40.60 16.27 -2.17
CA PHE A 156 40.16 17.12 -1.06
C PHE A 156 41.08 17.07 0.15
N LEU A 157 41.62 15.89 0.45
CA LEU A 157 42.63 15.76 1.50
C LEU A 157 43.90 16.57 1.16
N MET A 158 44.31 16.62 -0.10
CA MET A 158 45.43 17.44 -0.56
C MET A 158 45.12 18.95 -0.51
N ASP A 159 43.86 19.33 -0.70
CA ASP A 159 43.38 20.71 -0.57
C ASP A 159 43.09 21.11 0.90
N ASN A 160 43.34 20.20 1.86
CA ASN A 160 43.10 20.35 3.30
C ASN A 160 41.62 20.61 3.67
N ASP A 161 40.68 20.14 2.85
CA ASP A 161 39.24 20.17 3.10
C ASP A 161 38.78 18.79 3.59
N VAL A 162 38.98 18.58 4.90
CA VAL A 162 38.70 17.30 5.56
C VAL A 162 37.20 17.01 5.60
N ASP A 163 36.36 18.04 5.76
CA ASP A 163 34.91 17.91 5.85
C ASP A 163 34.32 17.41 4.51
N ALA A 164 34.80 17.95 3.38
CA ALA A 164 34.40 17.48 2.06
C ALA A 164 34.93 16.06 1.78
N ALA A 165 36.16 15.75 2.21
CA ALA A 165 36.75 14.42 2.08
C ALA A 165 35.96 13.36 2.87
N GLU A 166 35.59 13.65 4.12
CA GLU A 166 34.75 12.78 4.96
C GLU A 166 33.38 12.56 4.32
N THR A 167 32.76 13.63 3.84
CA THR A 167 31.47 13.55 3.15
C THR A 167 31.58 12.63 1.94
N LEU A 168 32.59 12.79 1.09
CA LEU A 168 32.76 11.95 -0.12
C LEU A 168 33.12 10.51 0.17
N TYR A 169 33.82 10.24 1.27
CA TYR A 169 34.09 8.87 1.71
C TYR A 169 32.79 8.09 1.95
N GLN A 170 31.76 8.73 2.51
CA GLN A 170 30.44 8.11 2.73
C GLN A 170 29.68 7.83 1.43
N TYR A 171 30.07 8.46 0.33
CA TYR A 171 29.47 8.25 -0.99
C TYR A 171 30.07 7.04 -1.73
N ASP A 172 31.05 6.36 -1.14
CA ASP A 172 31.58 5.09 -1.65
C ASP A 172 30.62 3.92 -1.35
N SER A 173 29.38 4.02 -1.87
CA SER A 173 28.25 3.11 -1.64
C SER A 173 27.59 2.61 -2.94
N LEU A 174 26.95 1.46 -2.86
CA LEU A 174 26.19 0.86 -3.96
C LEU A 174 25.02 1.74 -4.38
N SER A 175 24.37 2.41 -3.43
CA SER A 175 23.26 3.34 -3.70
C SER A 175 23.72 4.57 -4.47
N ILE A 176 24.91 5.11 -4.18
CA ILE A 176 25.48 6.21 -4.97
C ILE A 176 25.96 5.70 -6.33
N TYR A 177 26.59 4.52 -6.40
CA TYR A 177 26.95 3.91 -7.69
C TYR A 177 25.73 3.75 -8.59
N TYR A 178 24.61 3.23 -8.07
CA TYR A 178 23.33 3.15 -8.79
C TYR A 178 22.87 4.52 -9.34
N GLN A 179 22.98 5.57 -8.54
CA GLN A 179 22.60 6.94 -8.93
C GLN A 179 23.49 7.55 -10.02
N ASN A 180 24.65 6.96 -10.29
CA ASN A 180 25.60 7.37 -11.31
C ASN A 180 25.56 6.47 -12.57
N LEU A 181 24.67 5.49 -12.60
CA LEU A 181 24.41 4.67 -13.78
C LEU A 181 23.28 5.27 -14.62
N LYS A 182 23.31 5.04 -15.93
CA LYS A 182 22.12 5.21 -16.76
C LYS A 182 21.07 4.21 -16.32
N ALA A 183 19.80 4.61 -16.33
CA ALA A 183 18.71 3.75 -15.88
C ALA A 183 18.68 2.39 -16.61
N ILE A 184 18.95 2.37 -17.92
CA ILE A 184 19.01 1.13 -18.71
C ILE A 184 20.13 0.19 -18.23
N ASP A 185 21.27 0.74 -17.81
CA ASP A 185 22.42 -0.05 -17.37
C ASP A 185 22.16 -0.65 -15.99
N ALA A 186 21.49 0.06 -15.09
CA ALA A 186 21.02 -0.50 -13.82
C ALA A 186 20.15 -1.77 -14.04
N TYR A 187 19.23 -1.75 -15.01
CA TYR A 187 18.44 -2.96 -15.34
C TYR A 187 19.27 -4.10 -15.95
N ARG A 188 20.34 -3.79 -16.69
CA ARG A 188 21.20 -4.80 -17.34
C ARG A 188 22.16 -5.48 -16.37
N LEU A 189 22.55 -4.78 -15.31
CA LEU A 189 23.43 -5.29 -14.26
C LEU A 189 22.69 -6.21 -13.28
N GLY A 190 21.41 -5.94 -12.99
CA GLY A 190 20.62 -6.73 -12.05
C GLY A 190 20.28 -8.15 -12.53
N HIS A 191 19.83 -9.01 -11.61
CA HIS A 191 19.27 -10.34 -11.94
C HIS A 191 18.05 -10.25 -12.86
N ASP A 192 17.83 -11.25 -13.69
CA ASP A 192 16.64 -11.39 -14.52
C ASP A 192 15.76 -12.55 -14.04
N THR A 193 14.69 -12.85 -14.78
CA THR A 193 13.75 -13.93 -14.42
C THR A 193 14.36 -15.33 -14.52
N THR A 194 15.54 -15.49 -15.13
CA THR A 194 16.24 -16.79 -15.20
C THR A 194 16.79 -17.23 -13.84
N ALA A 195 16.87 -16.31 -12.86
CA ALA A 195 17.17 -16.63 -11.47
C ALA A 195 16.10 -17.54 -10.83
N PHE A 196 14.85 -17.53 -11.31
CA PHE A 196 13.79 -18.41 -10.83
C PHE A 196 13.85 -19.74 -11.57
N LEU A 197 14.53 -20.70 -10.97
CA LEU A 197 14.84 -21.99 -11.59
C LEU A 197 13.60 -22.85 -11.84
N ASN A 198 12.68 -22.86 -10.88
CA ASN A 198 11.43 -23.59 -10.91
C ASN A 198 10.42 -22.90 -10.00
N CYS A 199 9.15 -23.03 -10.34
CA CYS A 199 8.04 -22.59 -9.51
C CYS A 199 6.95 -23.64 -9.51
N MET A 200 6.24 -23.71 -8.41
CA MET A 200 5.06 -24.53 -8.23
C MET A 200 3.95 -23.66 -7.64
N ARG A 201 2.76 -23.74 -8.21
CA ARG A 201 1.54 -23.16 -7.68
C ARG A 201 0.59 -24.30 -7.32
N ARG A 202 0.04 -24.27 -6.11
CA ARG A 202 -1.02 -25.18 -5.69
C ARG A 202 -2.36 -24.46 -5.67
N VAL A 203 -3.34 -25.07 -6.33
CA VAL A 203 -4.73 -24.61 -6.38
C VAL A 203 -5.61 -25.78 -5.96
N ASN A 204 -6.17 -25.71 -4.76
CA ASN A 204 -6.90 -26.79 -4.09
C ASN A 204 -6.07 -28.10 -4.03
N HIS A 205 -6.45 -29.08 -4.86
CA HIS A 205 -5.81 -30.40 -4.96
C HIS A 205 -4.91 -30.55 -6.19
N THR A 206 -4.78 -29.50 -7.00
CA THR A 206 -3.97 -29.50 -8.22
C THR A 206 -2.67 -28.75 -8.01
N MET A 207 -1.61 -29.23 -8.65
CA MET A 207 -0.29 -28.59 -8.64
C MET A 207 0.11 -28.28 -10.07
N GLN A 208 0.45 -27.02 -10.32
CA GLN A 208 1.08 -26.58 -11.55
C GLN A 208 2.56 -26.36 -11.27
N ILE A 209 3.42 -26.93 -12.10
CA ILE A 209 4.88 -26.76 -12.01
C ILE A 209 5.35 -26.13 -13.32
N GLU A 210 6.21 -25.12 -13.24
CA GLU A 210 6.86 -24.48 -14.39
C GLU A 210 8.38 -24.46 -14.18
N ASP A 211 9.13 -24.67 -15.26
CA ASP A 211 10.58 -24.43 -15.30
C ASP A 211 10.91 -22.99 -15.71
N ASN A 212 9.95 -22.28 -16.33
CA ASN A 212 10.01 -20.85 -16.56
C ASN A 212 8.82 -20.17 -15.88
N CYS A 213 9.11 -19.45 -14.80
CA CYS A 213 8.07 -18.86 -13.95
C CYS A 213 7.28 -17.72 -14.58
N MET A 214 7.73 -17.18 -15.72
CA MET A 214 6.92 -16.25 -16.49
C MET A 214 5.69 -16.91 -17.12
N HIS A 215 5.68 -18.25 -17.26
CA HIS A 215 4.57 -19.02 -17.82
C HIS A 215 3.60 -19.56 -16.76
N MET A 216 3.76 -19.20 -15.49
CA MET A 216 2.86 -19.64 -14.43
C MET A 216 1.48 -19.02 -14.62
N ASP A 217 0.47 -19.86 -14.80
CA ASP A 217 -0.90 -19.39 -15.05
C ASP A 217 -1.46 -18.66 -13.84
N GLY A 218 -2.32 -17.66 -14.09
CA GLY A 218 -2.92 -16.82 -13.07
C GLY A 218 -1.99 -15.84 -12.35
N PHE A 219 -0.68 -15.92 -12.57
CA PHE A 219 0.32 -15.01 -11.97
C PHE A 219 1.04 -14.17 -13.00
N GLN A 220 1.51 -13.00 -12.58
CA GLN A 220 2.42 -12.15 -13.33
C GLN A 220 3.63 -11.81 -12.47
N ILE A 221 4.77 -11.61 -13.14
CA ILE A 221 6.01 -11.18 -12.51
C ILE A 221 6.29 -9.75 -12.95
N ARG A 222 6.18 -8.79 -12.03
CA ARG A 222 6.61 -7.41 -12.28
C ARG A 222 8.07 -7.25 -11.89
N LYS A 223 8.86 -6.58 -12.72
CA LYS A 223 10.25 -6.23 -12.42
C LYS A 223 10.36 -4.74 -12.13
N PHE A 224 10.96 -4.37 -11.02
CA PHE A 224 11.30 -2.98 -10.69
C PHE A 224 12.76 -2.86 -10.27
N SER A 225 13.31 -1.64 -10.31
CA SER A 225 14.71 -1.39 -9.99
C SER A 225 14.85 -0.67 -8.65
N HIS A 226 15.48 -1.30 -7.66
CA HIS A 226 15.78 -0.75 -6.34
C HIS A 226 17.25 -0.29 -6.28
N HIS A 227 17.57 0.79 -5.56
CA HIS A 227 18.93 1.31 -5.52
C HIS A 227 19.95 0.39 -4.82
N THR A 228 19.51 -0.35 -3.79
CA THR A 228 20.35 -1.34 -3.07
C THR A 228 20.35 -2.72 -3.73
N TYR A 229 19.24 -3.15 -4.33
CA TYR A 229 19.07 -4.54 -4.78
C TYR A 229 19.03 -4.68 -6.31
N PHE A 230 19.09 -3.57 -7.04
CA PHE A 230 18.92 -3.51 -8.49
C PHE A 230 17.59 -4.15 -8.90
N ASN A 231 17.58 -5.22 -9.69
CA ASN A 231 16.33 -5.79 -10.17
C ASN A 231 15.65 -6.64 -9.09
N CYS A 232 14.47 -6.21 -8.66
CA CYS A 232 13.56 -6.98 -7.82
C CYS A 232 12.36 -7.47 -8.63
N HIS A 233 11.81 -8.61 -8.23
CA HIS A 233 10.71 -9.26 -8.94
C HIS A 233 9.53 -9.52 -7.99
N THR A 234 8.36 -9.01 -8.34
CA THR A 234 7.11 -9.21 -7.60
C THR A 234 6.25 -10.23 -8.31
N PHE A 235 6.03 -11.38 -7.67
CA PHE A 235 5.05 -12.38 -8.06
C PHE A 235 3.69 -11.97 -7.51
N GLU A 236 2.71 -11.74 -8.38
CA GLU A 236 1.37 -11.36 -7.95
C GLU A 236 0.28 -12.02 -8.78
N PRO A 237 -0.90 -12.29 -8.18
CA PRO A 237 -2.04 -12.83 -8.89
C PRO A 237 -2.56 -11.80 -9.91
N LYS A 238 -2.89 -12.27 -11.12
CA LYS A 238 -3.44 -11.47 -12.23
C LYS A 238 -4.86 -10.98 -11.96
N THR A 239 -5.64 -11.76 -11.22
CA THR A 239 -7.02 -11.44 -10.89
C THR A 239 -7.32 -11.80 -9.44
N LYS A 240 -8.43 -11.27 -8.92
CA LYS A 240 -8.88 -11.60 -7.56
C LYS A 240 -9.28 -13.07 -7.41
N VAL A 241 -9.86 -13.68 -8.44
CA VAL A 241 -10.23 -15.10 -8.44
C VAL A 241 -8.97 -15.96 -8.28
N GLU A 242 -7.92 -15.64 -9.04
CA GLU A 242 -6.63 -16.33 -8.94
C GLU A 242 -5.98 -16.14 -7.55
N ALA A 243 -6.18 -14.98 -6.93
CA ALA A 243 -5.74 -14.73 -5.56
C ALA A 243 -6.51 -15.58 -4.54
N GLU A 244 -7.84 -15.69 -4.66
CA GLU A 244 -8.69 -16.45 -3.74
C GLU A 244 -8.54 -17.97 -3.87
N ASP A 245 -8.15 -18.46 -5.05
CA ASP A 245 -8.01 -19.90 -5.33
C ASP A 245 -6.60 -20.46 -5.07
N THR A 246 -5.59 -19.59 -4.89
CA THR A 246 -4.21 -20.06 -4.67
C THR A 246 -3.97 -20.39 -3.21
N ASP A 247 -3.54 -21.62 -2.95
CA ASP A 247 -3.19 -22.08 -1.60
C ASP A 247 -1.72 -21.81 -1.28
N THR A 248 -0.82 -22.22 -2.18
CA THR A 248 0.63 -22.12 -1.96
C THR A 248 1.40 -21.82 -3.24
N ILE A 249 2.51 -21.12 -3.08
CA ILE A 249 3.54 -20.95 -4.11
C ILE A 249 4.88 -21.39 -3.54
N ALA A 250 5.60 -22.21 -4.28
CA ALA A 250 6.97 -22.59 -3.97
C ALA A 250 7.90 -22.16 -5.11
N LEU A 251 9.04 -21.58 -4.76
CA LEU A 251 10.03 -21.08 -5.70
C LEU A 251 11.40 -21.69 -5.38
N ILE A 252 12.11 -22.11 -6.41
CA ILE A 252 13.52 -22.46 -6.33
C ILE A 252 14.29 -21.33 -7.00
N VAL A 253 15.06 -20.60 -6.21
CA VAL A 253 15.74 -19.38 -6.65
C VAL A 253 17.25 -19.60 -6.65
N SER A 254 17.88 -19.35 -7.79
CA SER A 254 19.33 -19.29 -7.91
C SER A 254 19.84 -17.99 -7.29
N LEU A 255 20.92 -18.07 -6.53
CA LEU A 255 21.57 -16.88 -5.95
C LEU A 255 22.56 -16.21 -6.90
N GLY A 256 22.71 -16.73 -8.11
CA GLY A 256 23.72 -16.27 -9.07
C GLY A 256 25.11 -16.80 -8.76
N THR A 257 26.12 -16.15 -9.32
CA THR A 257 27.52 -16.50 -9.13
C THR A 257 28.09 -15.88 -7.87
N ASP A 258 29.10 -16.50 -7.28
CA ASP A 258 29.83 -15.90 -6.17
C ASP A 258 30.50 -14.58 -6.61
N PRO A 259 30.51 -13.55 -5.74
CA PRO A 259 31.06 -12.25 -6.06
C PRO A 259 32.57 -12.34 -6.33
N ASN A 260 33.04 -11.69 -7.40
CA ASN A 260 34.46 -11.67 -7.73
C ASN A 260 35.12 -10.35 -7.30
N TYR A 261 35.60 -10.34 -6.05
CA TYR A 261 36.21 -9.17 -5.44
C TYR A 261 37.60 -8.79 -5.97
N SER A 262 38.21 -9.62 -6.83
CA SER A 262 39.60 -9.43 -7.25
C SER A 262 39.77 -8.32 -8.28
N ASN A 263 38.77 -8.11 -9.15
CA ASN A 263 38.94 -7.30 -10.35
C ASN A 263 37.86 -6.22 -10.51
N GLN A 264 36.59 -6.61 -10.58
CA GLN A 264 35.53 -5.75 -11.13
C GLN A 264 34.58 -5.21 -10.07
N GLU A 265 34.35 -6.01 -9.04
CA GLU A 265 33.55 -5.65 -7.88
C GLU A 265 34.52 -5.39 -6.73
N GLN A 266 34.66 -4.15 -6.28
CA GLN A 266 35.28 -3.90 -4.97
C GLN A 266 34.15 -3.71 -3.97
N ALA A 267 34.41 -4.11 -2.72
CA ALA A 267 33.46 -3.86 -1.65
C ALA A 267 33.29 -2.34 -1.47
N PHE A 268 32.06 -1.87 -1.57
CA PHE A 268 31.66 -0.53 -1.16
C PHE A 268 31.87 -0.39 0.35
N LEU A 269 32.51 0.69 0.79
CA LEU A 269 33.05 0.79 2.14
C LEU A 269 31.94 0.92 3.20
N VAL A 270 30.92 1.71 2.92
CA VAL A 270 29.80 1.92 3.84
C VAL A 270 28.80 0.76 3.84
N ASP A 271 28.74 -0.02 2.77
CA ASP A 271 27.80 -1.14 2.65
C ASP A 271 28.25 -2.37 3.45
N LEU A 272 29.40 -2.31 4.13
CA LEU A 272 29.91 -3.35 5.04
C LEU A 272 28.87 -3.81 6.07
N PHE A 273 27.99 -2.90 6.50
CA PHE A 273 26.93 -3.18 7.47
C PHE A 273 25.69 -3.86 6.86
N GLU A 274 25.55 -3.83 5.54
CA GLU A 274 24.41 -4.39 4.79
C GLU A 274 24.80 -5.60 3.93
N MET A 275 26.09 -5.97 3.90
CA MET A 275 26.60 -7.13 3.17
C MET A 275 26.02 -8.43 3.73
N ALA A 276 25.02 -8.97 3.03
CA ALA A 276 24.41 -10.26 3.31
C ALA A 276 24.43 -11.16 2.06
N ARG A 277 24.31 -12.48 2.27
CA ARG A 277 24.11 -13.46 1.20
C ARG A 277 22.72 -14.06 1.33
N GLY A 278 22.02 -14.18 0.22
CA GLY A 278 20.66 -14.71 0.19
C GLY A 278 19.69 -13.76 -0.52
N LEU A 279 18.44 -13.77 -0.08
CA LEU A 279 17.37 -12.94 -0.65
C LEU A 279 16.72 -12.07 0.42
N ARG A 280 16.26 -10.89 0.01
CA ARG A 280 15.33 -10.05 0.76
C ARG A 280 13.93 -10.25 0.16
N VAL A 281 12.96 -10.63 0.99
CA VAL A 281 11.62 -11.00 0.55
C VAL A 281 10.57 -10.21 1.32
N VAL A 282 9.52 -9.72 0.64
CA VAL A 282 8.39 -9.02 1.26
C VAL A 282 7.07 -9.63 0.81
N VAL A 283 6.17 -9.87 1.75
CA VAL A 283 4.78 -10.27 1.50
C VAL A 283 3.90 -9.05 1.66
N HIS A 284 3.16 -8.66 0.61
CA HIS A 284 2.36 -7.44 0.63
C HIS A 284 1.09 -7.55 -0.23
N GLU A 285 0.20 -6.56 -0.17
CA GLU A 285 -1.02 -6.54 -0.97
C GLU A 285 -0.70 -6.44 -2.48
N PRO A 286 -1.39 -7.18 -3.37
CA PRO A 286 -1.20 -7.07 -4.80
C PRO A 286 -1.36 -5.63 -5.32
N GLY A 287 -0.51 -5.25 -6.27
CA GLY A 287 -0.49 -3.88 -6.80
C GLY A 287 0.22 -2.83 -5.93
N THR A 288 0.52 -3.06 -4.65
CA THR A 288 1.19 -2.05 -3.80
C THR A 288 2.71 -2.07 -3.97
N TYR A 289 3.37 -0.98 -3.56
CA TYR A 289 4.82 -0.91 -3.51
C TYR A 289 5.35 -1.74 -2.34
N PRO A 290 6.37 -2.59 -2.56
CA PRO A 290 6.96 -3.41 -1.49
C PRO A 290 7.91 -2.57 -0.62
N ASP A 291 7.62 -2.46 0.67
CA ASP A 291 8.54 -1.80 1.63
C ASP A 291 9.64 -2.78 2.06
N LEU A 292 10.73 -2.82 1.29
CA LEU A 292 11.86 -3.73 1.52
C LEU A 292 12.62 -3.44 2.82
N GLU A 293 12.56 -2.20 3.32
CA GLU A 293 13.27 -1.77 4.52
C GLU A 293 12.51 -2.18 5.77
N ARG A 294 11.20 -1.88 5.82
CA ARG A 294 10.37 -2.10 7.02
C ARG A 294 9.79 -3.50 7.11
N GLU A 295 9.37 -4.08 5.99
CA GLU A 295 8.60 -5.33 5.94
C GLU A 295 9.41 -6.51 5.39
N GLY A 296 10.66 -6.28 4.99
CA GLY A 296 11.49 -7.32 4.42
C GLY A 296 11.95 -8.37 5.43
N LEU A 297 11.97 -9.62 4.96
CA LEU A 297 12.52 -10.79 5.62
C LEU A 297 13.81 -11.22 4.90
N HIS A 298 14.81 -11.66 5.68
CA HIS A 298 16.02 -12.26 5.13
C HIS A 298 15.84 -13.77 4.94
N VAL A 299 16.24 -14.28 3.78
CA VAL A 299 16.12 -15.69 3.40
C VAL A 299 17.51 -16.26 3.17
N GLU A 300 17.86 -17.31 3.93
CA GLU A 300 19.20 -17.90 3.91
C GLU A 300 19.43 -18.79 2.67
N PRO A 301 20.62 -18.72 2.03
CA PRO A 301 21.06 -19.69 1.03
C PRO A 301 20.97 -21.15 1.48
N GLY A 302 20.62 -22.06 0.55
CA GLY A 302 20.77 -23.51 0.77
C GLY A 302 19.81 -24.12 1.81
N LYS A 303 18.79 -23.37 2.24
CA LYS A 303 17.75 -23.80 3.18
C LYS A 303 16.38 -23.78 2.51
N LEU A 304 15.46 -24.60 3.04
CA LEU A 304 14.05 -24.47 2.74
C LEU A 304 13.48 -23.43 3.71
N ASN A 305 12.99 -22.34 3.14
CA ASN A 305 12.41 -21.24 3.89
C ASN A 305 10.91 -21.23 3.63
N GLU A 306 10.12 -21.44 4.68
CA GLU A 306 8.66 -21.41 4.64
C GLU A 306 8.19 -20.09 5.25
N ILE A 307 7.47 -19.29 4.47
CA ILE A 307 6.91 -18.01 4.90
C ILE A 307 5.44 -18.22 5.21
N ASN A 308 5.10 -18.23 6.50
CA ASN A 308 3.73 -18.31 6.97
C ASN A 308 3.20 -16.91 7.19
N TYR A 309 1.98 -16.63 6.74
CA TYR A 309 1.38 -15.30 6.88
C TYR A 309 -0.05 -15.36 7.41
N GLN A 310 -0.44 -14.31 8.12
CA GLN A 310 -1.82 -14.07 8.54
C GLN A 310 -2.37 -12.83 7.81
N PRO A 311 -3.37 -13.00 6.92
CA PRO A 311 -4.02 -11.88 6.26
C PRO A 311 -4.96 -11.17 7.24
N VAL A 312 -4.77 -9.86 7.41
CA VAL A 312 -5.63 -9.01 8.24
C VAL A 312 -6.31 -7.99 7.35
N LEU A 313 -7.65 -8.03 7.32
CA LEU A 313 -8.46 -7.07 6.58
C LEU A 313 -8.84 -5.90 7.48
N TRP A 314 -8.32 -4.71 7.16
CA TRP A 314 -8.69 -3.48 7.84
C TRP A 314 -9.95 -2.88 7.20
N LYS A 315 -10.95 -2.57 8.03
CA LYS A 315 -12.18 -1.86 7.63
C LYS A 315 -12.34 -0.62 8.52
N ARG A 316 -11.95 0.55 8.02
CA ARG A 316 -12.05 1.84 8.72
C ARG A 316 -13.31 2.58 8.29
N LEU A 317 -13.96 3.25 9.23
CA LEU A 317 -15.05 4.18 8.94
C LEU A 317 -14.47 5.53 8.52
N ASN A 318 -15.07 6.15 7.50
CA ASN A 318 -14.70 7.50 7.08
C ASN A 318 -15.38 8.52 8.00
N THR A 319 -14.62 9.16 8.89
CA THR A 319 -15.15 10.18 9.81
C THR A 319 -14.54 11.56 9.54
N PRO A 320 -15.20 12.67 9.91
CA PRO A 320 -14.61 14.01 9.73
C PRO A 320 -13.29 14.21 10.47
N GLN A 321 -13.10 13.56 11.63
CA GLN A 321 -11.85 13.65 12.39
C GLN A 321 -10.75 12.74 11.85
N ASN A 322 -11.12 11.57 11.34
CA ASN A 322 -10.20 10.56 10.81
C ASN A 322 -10.67 10.13 9.41
N PRO A 323 -10.45 10.96 8.39
CA PRO A 323 -10.90 10.66 7.04
C PRO A 323 -10.14 9.45 6.47
N CYS A 324 -10.85 8.64 5.68
CA CYS A 324 -10.25 7.56 4.91
C CYS A 324 -10.73 7.59 3.46
N ARG A 325 -9.88 7.12 2.56
CA ARG A 325 -10.13 7.06 1.14
C ARG A 325 -11.07 5.89 0.83
N ALA A 326 -12.25 6.22 0.32
CA ALA A 326 -13.31 5.26 0.01
C ALA A 326 -12.96 4.38 -1.20
N GLU A 327 -13.45 3.13 -1.19
CA GLU A 327 -13.08 2.11 -2.18
C GLU A 327 -13.43 2.47 -3.63
N PHE A 328 -14.54 3.20 -3.87
CA PHE A 328 -14.92 3.63 -5.22
C PHE A 328 -13.87 4.54 -5.87
N ILE A 329 -13.11 5.29 -5.05
CA ILE A 329 -12.03 6.17 -5.51
C ILE A 329 -10.85 5.32 -5.99
N ASP A 330 -10.51 4.26 -5.25
CA ASP A 330 -9.40 3.36 -5.58
C ASP A 330 -9.68 2.42 -6.75
N ARG A 331 -10.95 2.23 -7.10
CA ARG A 331 -11.38 1.41 -8.25
C ARG A 331 -11.46 2.20 -9.56
N ASN A 332 -11.67 3.51 -9.50
CA ASN A 332 -11.78 4.35 -10.69
C ASN A 332 -10.39 4.88 -11.08
N PRO A 333 -9.86 4.54 -12.28
CA PRO A 333 -8.53 5.01 -12.72
C PRO A 333 -8.33 6.53 -12.71
N GLU A 334 -9.39 7.30 -12.94
CA GLU A 334 -9.30 8.77 -12.97
C GLU A 334 -9.25 9.36 -11.56
N LEU A 335 -9.95 8.75 -10.60
CA LEU A 335 -9.96 9.21 -9.21
C LEU A 335 -8.78 8.64 -8.40
N ALA A 336 -8.29 7.46 -8.77
CA ALA A 336 -7.20 6.75 -8.12
C ALA A 336 -5.86 7.48 -8.28
N SER A 337 -5.64 8.13 -9.43
CA SER A 337 -4.40 8.81 -9.78
C SER A 337 -4.08 9.96 -8.82
N ILE A 338 -2.84 9.99 -8.32
CA ILE A 338 -2.24 11.13 -7.60
C ILE A 338 -1.11 11.79 -8.42
N THR A 339 -0.87 11.26 -9.62
CA THR A 339 0.02 11.84 -10.62
C THR A 339 -0.78 12.53 -11.72
N ASP A 340 -0.16 13.52 -12.36
CA ASP A 340 -0.73 14.26 -13.48
C ASP A 340 -0.66 13.44 -14.79
N HIS A 341 0.14 12.37 -14.81
CA HIS A 341 0.29 11.49 -15.96
C HIS A 341 -0.84 10.47 -16.07
N LYS A 342 -1.27 10.18 -17.30
CA LYS A 342 -2.26 9.14 -17.56
C LYS A 342 -1.65 7.76 -17.27
N LEU A 343 -2.22 7.06 -16.30
CA LEU A 343 -1.79 5.72 -15.92
C LEU A 343 -2.43 4.62 -16.80
N PRO A 344 -1.77 3.47 -16.95
CA PRO A 344 -2.37 2.31 -17.62
C PRO A 344 -3.67 1.87 -16.92
N ARG A 345 -4.66 1.44 -17.72
CA ARG A 345 -5.87 0.82 -17.18
C ARG A 345 -5.59 -0.66 -16.93
N LEU A 346 -5.83 -1.14 -15.71
CA LEU A 346 -5.81 -2.58 -15.44
C LEU A 346 -7.13 -3.22 -15.87
N THR A 347 -7.03 -4.40 -16.45
CA THR A 347 -8.17 -5.28 -16.70
C THR A 347 -8.09 -6.48 -15.77
N GLY A 348 -9.19 -6.83 -15.11
CA GLY A 348 -9.28 -8.05 -14.27
C GLY A 348 -8.89 -7.89 -12.80
N LEU A 349 -8.59 -6.67 -12.35
CA LEU A 349 -8.25 -6.36 -10.96
C LEU A 349 -9.26 -5.37 -10.34
N ASP A 350 -9.54 -5.53 -9.05
CA ASP A 350 -10.48 -4.70 -8.26
C ASP A 350 -9.86 -3.36 -7.80
N PHE A 351 -8.82 -2.87 -8.47
CA PHE A 351 -8.14 -1.63 -8.13
C PHE A 351 -7.54 -0.93 -9.35
N ALA A 352 -7.26 0.36 -9.21
CA ALA A 352 -6.54 1.16 -10.17
C ALA A 352 -5.15 1.58 -9.66
N TYR A 353 -4.25 1.89 -10.61
CA TYR A 353 -2.95 2.49 -10.30
C TYR A 353 -3.11 3.96 -9.90
N ALA A 354 -2.25 4.42 -9.00
CA ALA A 354 -2.26 5.76 -8.44
C ALA A 354 -1.01 6.59 -8.80
N TYR A 355 0.15 5.95 -8.93
CA TYR A 355 1.41 6.62 -9.29
C TYR A 355 2.36 5.63 -9.98
N ASN A 356 3.47 6.15 -10.51
CA ASN A 356 4.57 5.37 -11.04
C ASN A 356 5.83 5.58 -10.20
N ASP A 357 6.59 4.51 -10.00
CA ASP A 357 8.03 4.58 -9.72
C ASP A 357 8.77 4.05 -10.96
N LEU A 358 9.44 4.96 -11.66
CA LEU A 358 10.00 4.78 -12.99
C LEU A 358 8.95 4.27 -13.99
N ASN A 359 9.09 3.04 -14.47
CA ASN A 359 8.18 2.39 -15.43
C ASN A 359 7.15 1.46 -14.77
N VAL A 360 7.09 1.40 -13.44
CA VAL A 360 6.19 0.50 -12.73
C VAL A 360 5.09 1.30 -12.05
N SER A 361 3.85 0.93 -12.35
CA SER A 361 2.67 1.55 -11.76
C SER A 361 2.25 0.81 -10.48
N TYR A 362 1.85 1.57 -9.47
CA TYR A 362 1.47 1.04 -8.16
C TYR A 362 0.11 1.56 -7.71
N ARG A 363 -0.61 0.73 -6.95
CA ARG A 363 -1.84 1.08 -6.24
C ARG A 363 -1.55 2.07 -5.11
N TYR A 364 -2.54 2.89 -4.81
CA TYR A 364 -2.48 3.84 -3.70
C TYR A 364 -2.20 3.15 -2.36
N THR A 365 -1.20 3.67 -1.64
CA THR A 365 -1.03 3.47 -0.19
C THR A 365 -0.74 4.81 0.45
N GLN A 366 -1.06 4.94 1.74
CA GLN A 366 -0.87 6.20 2.46
C GLN A 366 0.61 6.60 2.51
N SER A 367 1.49 5.66 2.87
CA SER A 367 2.93 5.87 2.95
C SER A 367 3.50 6.37 1.63
N GLN A 368 3.12 5.74 0.52
CA GLN A 368 3.67 6.08 -0.79
C GLN A 368 3.09 7.38 -1.35
N CYS A 369 1.83 7.73 -1.02
CA CYS A 369 1.30 9.06 -1.30
C CYS A 369 2.15 10.16 -0.64
N ILE A 370 2.48 9.99 0.64
CA ILE A 370 3.30 10.95 1.39
C ILE A 370 4.69 11.08 0.77
N LEU A 371 5.35 9.95 0.47
CA LEU A 371 6.69 9.96 -0.15
C LEU A 371 6.67 10.54 -1.57
N PHE A 372 5.62 10.28 -2.35
CA PHE A 372 5.48 10.83 -3.71
C PHE A 372 5.27 12.35 -3.70
N HIS A 373 4.46 12.89 -2.79
CA HIS A 373 4.31 14.34 -2.63
C HIS A 373 5.60 15.00 -2.13
N GLN A 374 6.26 14.38 -1.15
CA GLN A 374 7.60 14.82 -0.72
C GLN A 374 8.59 14.81 -1.89
N GLN A 375 8.52 13.82 -2.79
CA GLN A 375 9.37 13.77 -3.99
C GLN A 375 9.06 14.90 -4.98
N LYS A 376 7.78 15.26 -5.16
CA LYS A 376 7.39 16.42 -5.98
C LYS A 376 7.97 17.72 -5.42
N ASP A 377 7.96 17.91 -4.10
CA ASP A 377 8.58 19.08 -3.46
C ASP A 377 10.10 19.08 -3.63
N ILE A 378 10.77 17.94 -3.43
CA ILE A 378 12.22 17.80 -3.65
C ILE A 378 12.60 18.14 -5.10
N ILE A 379 11.84 17.67 -6.09
CA ILE A 379 12.10 18.00 -7.51
C ILE A 379 11.95 19.51 -7.74
N LYS A 380 10.90 20.11 -7.17
CA LYS A 380 10.59 21.52 -7.37
C LYS A 380 11.60 22.44 -6.69
N GLU A 381 12.03 22.12 -5.48
CA GLU A 381 12.90 22.97 -4.65
C GLU A 381 14.39 22.70 -4.90
N CYS A 382 14.77 21.42 -5.03
CA CYS A 382 16.18 21.01 -5.13
C CYS A 382 16.62 20.62 -6.56
N GLY A 383 15.69 20.46 -7.50
CA GLY A 383 16.02 20.12 -8.88
C GLY A 383 16.64 18.72 -9.04
N CYS A 384 16.35 17.79 -8.14
CA CYS A 384 16.88 16.42 -8.18
C CYS A 384 15.87 15.39 -7.69
N GLN A 385 16.13 14.10 -7.95
CA GLN A 385 15.31 13.00 -7.46
C GLN A 385 15.94 12.31 -6.24
N TYR A 386 15.19 12.19 -5.14
CA TYR A 386 15.66 11.50 -3.94
C TYR A 386 15.40 10.01 -4.07
N ILE A 387 16.45 9.20 -3.90
CA ILE A 387 16.47 7.81 -4.34
C ILE A 387 15.54 6.88 -3.52
N TYR A 388 15.23 7.25 -2.28
CA TYR A 388 14.37 6.48 -1.37
C TYR A 388 12.87 6.77 -1.55
N ASN A 389 12.49 7.77 -2.34
CA ASN A 389 11.10 8.08 -2.65
C ASN A 389 10.73 7.55 -4.05
N PRO A 390 9.44 7.33 -4.35
CA PRO A 390 9.01 6.92 -5.70
C PRO A 390 9.43 7.93 -6.76
N ARG A 391 10.10 7.47 -7.82
CA ARG A 391 10.69 8.33 -8.87
C ARG A 391 9.71 8.51 -10.02
N PRO A 392 9.08 9.67 -10.20
CA PRO A 392 8.05 9.86 -11.23
C PRO A 392 8.59 9.71 -12.67
N GLN A 393 9.89 9.86 -12.89
CA GLN A 393 10.52 9.79 -14.20
C GLN A 393 11.95 9.27 -14.12
N TYR A 394 12.46 8.74 -15.24
CA TYR A 394 13.87 8.37 -15.34
C TYR A 394 14.79 9.58 -15.13
N PRO A 395 15.95 9.39 -14.47
CA PRO A 395 16.95 10.45 -14.30
C PRO A 395 17.46 10.93 -15.67
N SER A 396 17.73 12.22 -15.77
CA SER A 396 18.30 12.87 -16.95
C SER A 396 19.24 13.98 -16.50
N SER A 397 20.04 14.56 -17.41
CA SER A 397 20.94 15.67 -17.08
C SER A 397 20.23 16.89 -16.46
N ASN A 398 18.95 17.11 -16.79
CA ASN A 398 18.16 18.21 -16.23
C ASN A 398 17.47 17.85 -14.90
N LEU A 399 17.33 16.54 -14.61
CA LEU A 399 16.75 16.04 -13.37
C LEU A 399 17.50 14.77 -12.93
N PRO A 400 18.72 14.93 -12.42
CA PRO A 400 19.52 13.80 -11.97
C PRO A 400 19.01 13.31 -10.62
N TYR A 401 19.54 12.16 -10.17
CA TYR A 401 19.43 11.82 -8.76
C TYR A 401 20.20 12.81 -7.89
N CYS A 402 19.77 13.00 -6.65
CA CYS A 402 20.42 13.95 -5.75
C CYS A 402 21.88 13.57 -5.42
N GLY A 403 22.24 12.28 -5.45
CA GLY A 403 23.60 11.78 -5.28
C GLY A 403 24.38 11.54 -6.58
N SER A 404 23.87 11.98 -7.74
CA SER A 404 24.60 11.86 -9.01
C SER A 404 25.77 12.84 -9.07
N ILE A 405 26.95 12.33 -9.44
CA ILE A 405 28.27 12.96 -9.30
C ILE A 405 29.03 13.00 -10.63
N LEU A 406 28.84 11.99 -11.48
CA LEU A 406 29.66 11.77 -12.68
C LEU A 406 29.15 12.44 -13.96
N GLU A 407 28.03 13.17 -13.89
CA GLU A 407 27.52 13.91 -15.06
C GLU A 407 28.27 15.24 -15.24
N GLY A 408 29.26 15.24 -16.13
CA GLY A 408 30.05 16.42 -16.49
C GLY A 408 31.35 16.56 -15.71
N ASP A 409 31.93 17.76 -15.72
CA ASP A 409 33.00 18.09 -14.77
C ASP A 409 32.44 17.99 -13.36
N PHE A 410 33.08 17.21 -12.50
CA PHE A 410 32.62 16.98 -11.14
C PHE A 410 32.46 18.31 -10.38
N ASP A 411 31.21 18.76 -10.28
CA ASP A 411 30.84 19.98 -9.58
C ASP A 411 30.40 19.63 -8.16
N ILE A 412 31.37 19.66 -7.26
CA ILE A 412 31.20 19.48 -5.81
C ILE A 412 30.22 20.49 -5.26
N LEU A 413 30.25 21.73 -5.77
CA LEU A 413 29.36 22.78 -5.32
C LEU A 413 27.91 22.42 -5.68
N ALA A 414 27.67 21.83 -6.86
CA ALA A 414 26.36 21.34 -7.26
C ALA A 414 25.89 20.15 -6.40
N LEU A 415 26.79 19.23 -6.01
CA LEU A 415 26.47 18.16 -5.06
C LEU A 415 26.12 18.74 -3.69
N ALA A 416 26.99 19.59 -3.12
CA ALA A 416 26.80 20.21 -1.82
C ALA A 416 25.50 21.02 -1.76
N LYS A 417 25.17 21.78 -2.83
CA LYS A 417 23.92 22.54 -2.95
C LYS A 417 22.69 21.63 -2.91
N ARG A 418 22.72 20.48 -3.60
CA ARG A 418 21.61 19.50 -3.56
C ARG A 418 21.43 18.89 -2.17
N ILE A 419 22.54 18.49 -1.52
CA ILE A 419 22.51 17.94 -0.16
C ILE A 419 21.97 18.98 0.82
N GLN A 420 22.49 20.20 0.77
CA GLN A 420 22.05 21.31 1.62
C GLN A 420 20.57 21.60 1.42
N CYS A 421 20.08 21.58 0.17
CA CYS A 421 18.65 21.75 -0.09
C CYS A 421 17.82 20.65 0.57
N LEU A 422 18.19 19.37 0.40
CA LEU A 422 17.49 18.23 1.01
C LEU A 422 17.42 18.33 2.55
N THR A 423 18.53 18.65 3.20
CA THR A 423 18.61 18.74 4.66
C THR A 423 17.94 19.99 5.22
N SER A 424 17.84 21.07 4.43
CA SER A 424 17.26 22.33 4.87
C SER A 424 15.74 22.33 5.03
N GLY A 425 15.00 21.42 4.37
CA GLY A 425 13.54 21.52 4.37
C GLY A 425 12.77 20.29 3.92
N PRO A 426 12.87 19.86 2.64
CA PRO A 426 11.93 18.89 2.07
C PRO A 426 11.88 17.54 2.78
N LEU A 427 12.98 17.14 3.43
CA LEU A 427 13.05 15.88 4.19
C LEU A 427 12.55 15.98 5.64
N ASN A 428 12.15 17.18 6.10
CA ASN A 428 11.68 17.39 7.46
C ASN A 428 10.40 16.58 7.75
N VAL A 429 10.33 15.98 8.95
CA VAL A 429 9.19 15.17 9.41
C VAL A 429 7.88 15.96 9.37
N THR A 430 7.93 17.28 9.61
CA THR A 430 6.76 18.16 9.57
C THR A 430 6.07 18.17 8.21
N VAL A 431 6.82 18.10 7.11
CA VAL A 431 6.27 18.02 5.74
C VAL A 431 5.46 16.73 5.56
N LYS A 432 5.97 15.60 6.08
CA LYS A 432 5.26 14.31 6.03
C LYS A 432 3.95 14.36 6.82
N SER A 433 3.98 14.91 8.03
CA SER A 433 2.78 15.05 8.89
C SER A 433 1.72 15.99 8.28
N GLN A 434 2.14 17.00 7.53
CA GLN A 434 1.21 17.87 6.80
C GLN A 434 0.44 17.10 5.72
N TYR A 435 1.14 16.28 4.91
CA TYR A 435 0.47 15.46 3.89
C TYR A 435 -0.43 14.39 4.49
N GLU A 436 0.00 13.77 5.60
CA GLU A 436 -0.79 12.77 6.32
C GLU A 436 -2.13 13.31 6.81
N SER A 437 -2.15 14.55 7.32
CA SER A 437 -3.36 15.19 7.87
C SER A 437 -4.27 15.82 6.82
N THR A 438 -3.74 16.23 5.66
CA THR A 438 -4.50 17.06 4.70
C THR A 438 -4.89 16.36 3.41
N LEU A 439 -4.07 15.46 2.88
CA LEU A 439 -4.21 14.95 1.51
C LEU A 439 -4.09 13.43 1.42
N CYS A 440 -3.05 12.86 2.01
CA CYS A 440 -2.74 11.44 1.95
C CYS A 440 -3.45 10.69 3.08
N HIS A 441 -4.74 10.46 2.91
CA HIS A 441 -5.55 9.69 3.85
C HIS A 441 -5.35 8.17 3.68
N PRO A 442 -5.45 7.36 4.75
CA PRO A 442 -5.41 5.91 4.66
C PRO A 442 -6.60 5.39 3.84
N ARG A 443 -6.46 4.22 3.20
CA ARG A 443 -7.60 3.55 2.57
C ARG A 443 -8.57 3.07 3.64
N CYS A 444 -9.87 3.17 3.38
CA CYS A 444 -10.88 2.63 4.29
C CYS A 444 -10.82 1.09 4.35
N ARG A 445 -10.38 0.44 3.26
CA ARG A 445 -10.26 -1.01 3.17
C ARG A 445 -8.93 -1.43 2.54
N TYR A 446 -8.15 -2.23 3.25
CA TYR A 446 -6.87 -2.75 2.77
C TYR A 446 -6.48 -4.01 3.55
N TYR A 447 -5.61 -4.83 2.96
CA TYR A 447 -5.04 -6.01 3.60
C TYR A 447 -3.63 -5.71 4.11
N THR A 448 -3.28 -6.29 5.26
CA THR A 448 -1.91 -6.46 5.72
C THR A 448 -1.62 -7.94 5.89
N TYR A 449 -0.35 -8.33 5.74
CA TYR A 449 0.07 -9.73 5.79
C TYR A 449 1.17 -9.87 6.83
N GLU A 450 0.79 -10.21 8.06
CA GLU A 450 1.76 -10.43 9.12
C GLU A 450 2.50 -11.74 8.84
N SER A 451 3.77 -11.64 8.45
CA SER A 451 4.57 -12.78 7.98
C SER A 451 5.60 -13.24 9.01
N THR A 452 5.77 -14.56 9.10
CA THR A 452 6.77 -15.25 9.92
C THR A 452 7.56 -16.22 9.05
N ILE A 453 8.81 -16.49 9.41
CA ILE A 453 9.68 -17.40 8.65
C ILE A 453 10.04 -18.62 9.49
N SER A 454 9.92 -19.79 8.88
CA SER A 454 10.40 -21.07 9.40
C SER A 454 11.48 -21.60 8.45
N VAL A 455 12.61 -22.04 9.01
CA VAL A 455 13.79 -22.44 8.23
C VAL A 455 14.14 -23.87 8.56
N THR A 456 14.35 -24.69 7.53
CA THR A 456 14.79 -26.08 7.66
C THR A 456 15.81 -26.46 6.58
N THR A 457 16.45 -27.62 6.73
CA THR A 457 17.44 -28.10 5.77
C THR A 457 16.79 -28.43 4.42
N TRP A 458 17.30 -27.84 3.34
CA TRP A 458 16.92 -28.26 1.99
C TRP A 458 17.71 -29.51 1.59
N ARG A 459 17.01 -30.60 1.25
CA ARG A 459 17.63 -31.91 0.94
C ARG A 459 17.53 -32.29 -0.53
N ALA A 460 17.10 -31.38 -1.40
CA ALA A 460 17.04 -31.66 -2.83
C ALA A 460 18.45 -31.84 -3.38
N VAL A 461 18.59 -32.80 -4.29
CA VAL A 461 19.85 -33.13 -4.98
C VAL A 461 19.74 -32.71 -6.44
N ASP A 462 20.87 -32.31 -7.04
CA ASP A 462 20.88 -31.70 -8.38
C ASP A 462 20.19 -32.56 -9.45
N TRP A 463 20.32 -33.89 -9.37
CA TRP A 463 19.66 -34.79 -10.31
C TRP A 463 18.13 -34.70 -10.19
N GLN A 464 17.55 -34.58 -9.00
CA GLN A 464 16.10 -34.42 -8.83
C GLN A 464 15.58 -33.15 -9.50
N LEU A 465 16.32 -32.04 -9.35
CA LEU A 465 15.97 -30.76 -10.00
C LEU A 465 16.09 -30.85 -11.52
N HIS A 466 17.15 -31.51 -12.00
CA HIS A 466 17.33 -31.76 -13.43
C HIS A 466 16.15 -32.55 -14.02
N TRP A 467 15.79 -33.67 -13.40
CA TRP A 467 14.68 -34.50 -13.89
C TRP A 467 13.33 -33.82 -13.78
N LEU A 468 13.07 -33.07 -12.70
CA LEU A 468 11.85 -32.27 -12.57
C LEU A 468 11.66 -31.36 -13.79
N ARG A 469 12.73 -30.69 -14.23
CA ARG A 469 12.71 -29.82 -15.41
C ARG A 469 12.48 -30.59 -16.70
N GLN A 470 13.19 -31.70 -16.91
CA GLN A 470 13.04 -32.50 -18.12
C GLN A 470 11.63 -33.09 -18.24
N LEU A 471 11.11 -33.66 -17.16
CA LEU A 471 9.76 -34.22 -17.12
C LEU A 471 8.71 -33.14 -17.35
N ASN A 472 8.84 -31.97 -16.72
CA ASN A 472 7.90 -30.88 -16.94
C ASN A 472 7.87 -30.43 -18.41
N ARG A 473 9.05 -30.23 -19.03
CA ARG A 473 9.14 -29.89 -20.47
C ARG A 473 8.50 -30.95 -21.35
N ALA A 474 8.70 -32.23 -21.03
CA ALA A 474 8.08 -33.34 -21.74
C ALA A 474 6.55 -33.28 -21.64
N PHE A 475 5.99 -33.08 -20.44
CA PHE A 475 4.55 -32.93 -20.22
C PHE A 475 3.97 -31.71 -20.94
N LYS A 476 4.64 -30.56 -20.88
CA LYS A 476 4.20 -29.34 -21.59
C LYS A 476 4.19 -29.53 -23.10
N SER A 477 5.19 -30.21 -23.65
CA SER A 477 5.21 -30.56 -25.07
C SER A 477 4.02 -31.46 -25.44
N MET A 478 3.72 -32.48 -24.63
CA MET A 478 2.57 -33.35 -24.86
C MET A 478 1.24 -32.60 -24.77
N GLN A 479 1.08 -31.72 -23.77
CA GLN A 479 -0.12 -30.89 -23.61
C GLN A 479 -0.32 -29.95 -24.79
N TYR A 480 0.77 -29.36 -25.30
CA TYR A 480 0.75 -28.50 -26.48
C TYR A 480 0.30 -29.28 -27.74
N ASP A 481 0.85 -30.48 -27.95
CA ASP A 481 0.49 -31.32 -29.10
C ASP A 481 -1.00 -31.74 -29.05
N VAL A 482 -1.50 -32.14 -27.88
CA VAL A 482 -2.93 -32.46 -27.68
C VAL A 482 -3.82 -31.24 -27.93
N LYS A 483 -3.41 -30.05 -27.47
CA LYS A 483 -4.17 -28.81 -27.68
C LYS A 483 -4.29 -28.44 -29.17
N ILE A 484 -3.25 -28.72 -29.96
CA ILE A 484 -3.23 -28.41 -31.40
C ILE A 484 -3.98 -29.46 -32.21
N ASN A 485 -3.77 -30.74 -31.90
CA ASN A 485 -4.28 -31.84 -32.73
C ASN A 485 -5.65 -32.37 -32.28
N GLY A 486 -6.15 -31.92 -31.12
CA GLY A 486 -7.40 -32.38 -30.52
C GLY A 486 -7.18 -33.46 -29.45
N GLU A 487 -8.21 -33.68 -28.62
CA GLU A 487 -8.16 -34.57 -27.46
C GLU A 487 -7.93 -36.05 -27.84
N ASP A 488 -8.38 -36.47 -29.03
CA ASP A 488 -8.21 -37.84 -29.53
C ASP A 488 -6.82 -38.10 -30.14
N TRP A 489 -5.92 -37.12 -30.12
CA TRP A 489 -4.60 -37.27 -30.71
C TRP A 489 -3.74 -38.28 -29.94
N ASN A 490 -3.07 -39.18 -30.66
CA ASN A 490 -2.26 -40.23 -30.05
C ASN A 490 -0.96 -39.65 -29.45
N ILE A 491 -0.96 -39.49 -28.12
CA ILE A 491 0.15 -38.93 -27.34
C ILE A 491 1.49 -39.64 -27.56
N THR A 492 1.48 -40.92 -27.95
CA THR A 492 2.70 -41.69 -28.20
C THR A 492 3.49 -41.20 -29.42
N GLN A 493 2.89 -40.36 -30.26
CA GLN A 493 3.54 -39.68 -31.39
C GLN A 493 4.22 -38.37 -30.96
N SER A 494 4.04 -37.92 -29.72
CA SER A 494 4.65 -36.69 -29.21
C SER A 494 6.15 -36.86 -29.00
N ASN A 495 6.90 -35.85 -29.44
CA ASN A 495 8.30 -35.71 -29.04
C ASN A 495 8.44 -35.62 -27.51
N GLY A 496 7.47 -35.00 -26.83
CA GLY A 496 7.40 -34.98 -25.38
C GLY A 496 7.29 -36.38 -24.78
N PHE A 497 6.47 -37.26 -25.36
CA PHE A 497 6.34 -38.65 -24.91
C PHE A 497 7.65 -39.43 -25.11
N HIS A 498 8.33 -39.24 -26.24
CA HIS A 498 9.62 -39.88 -26.49
C HIS A 498 10.67 -39.46 -25.46
N ARG A 499 10.77 -38.15 -25.13
CA ARG A 499 11.65 -37.65 -24.06
C ARG A 499 11.27 -38.19 -22.69
N TRP A 500 9.97 -38.29 -22.40
CA TRP A 500 9.50 -38.86 -21.14
C TRP A 500 9.90 -40.34 -21.02
N LYS A 501 9.85 -41.09 -22.12
CA LYS A 501 10.23 -42.51 -22.15
C LYS A 501 11.72 -42.75 -21.84
N GLU A 502 12.60 -41.77 -22.11
CA GLU A 502 14.03 -41.87 -21.74
C GLU A 502 14.25 -41.95 -20.22
N PHE A 503 13.22 -41.66 -19.41
CA PHE A 503 13.27 -41.74 -17.95
C PHE A 503 12.88 -43.12 -17.38
N LEU A 504 12.23 -43.98 -18.19
CA LEU A 504 11.90 -45.36 -17.81
C LEU A 504 13.12 -46.26 -17.96
#